data_AF-A0A243SE06-F1
#
_entry.id   AF-A0A243SE06-F1
#
_cell.length_a   1.000
_cell.length_b   1.000
_cell.length_c   1.000
_cell.angle_alpha   90.00
_cell.angle_beta   90.00
_cell.angle_gamma   90.00
#
_symmetry.space_group_name_H-M   'P 1'
#
loop_
_entity.id
_entity.type
_entity.pdbx_description
1 polymer ?
#
loop_
_entity_poly.entity_id
_entity_poly.type
_entity_poly.pdbx_seq_one_letter_code
_entity_poly.pdbx_strand_id
1 'polypeptide(L)'
;MKLIFLILAFLLIVQSTFSQTDKKVNNPISASKTQIVSIDPVYFVLGTLSDYMGRFYAVKREKQVDRYYPFEKPLVNYLSLYIKTELNITVETIFQKSNHCEMYSEEISKKMNSFYGEKDELLNNKFETNEQIYSFLAGVYYRYGEKLDSSIYKIQLTNSTKHQNCNEFLKQVGCKNILYEYLQNIPAQFIYYFEPTADLKKYFDAIEPERVILKKSFYDSIVQMTEGGITKTDLEMSLQKLKADGIEKFKKASKK
;
A
#
# COMPACT_ATOMS: atom_id res chain seq x y z
N MET A 1 13.81 15.58 -21.70
CA MET A 1 14.84 15.38 -20.65
C MET A 1 14.49 16.00 -19.30
N LYS A 2 14.30 17.33 -19.15
CA LYS A 2 14.07 17.94 -17.81
C LYS A 2 12.76 17.51 -17.09
N LEU A 3 11.71 17.13 -17.82
CA LEU A 3 10.43 16.70 -17.24
C LEU A 3 10.46 15.25 -16.72
N ILE A 4 11.23 14.37 -17.37
CA ILE A 4 11.42 12.97 -16.96
C ILE A 4 12.20 12.91 -15.65
N PHE A 5 13.21 13.76 -15.47
CA PHE A 5 13.94 13.91 -14.20
C PHE A 5 13.08 14.46 -13.05
N LEU A 6 12.05 15.27 -13.34
CA LEU A 6 11.13 15.81 -12.33
C LEU A 6 10.10 14.76 -11.86
N ILE A 7 9.65 13.90 -12.77
CA ILE A 7 8.77 12.75 -12.46
C ILE A 7 9.55 11.64 -11.73
N LEU A 8 10.81 11.39 -12.14
CA LEU A 8 11.73 10.50 -11.42
C LEU A 8 12.08 11.03 -10.04
N ALA A 9 12.31 12.34 -9.90
CA ALA A 9 12.51 12.95 -8.59
C ALA A 9 11.26 12.79 -7.72
N PHE A 10 10.04 12.87 -8.25
CA PHE A 10 8.79 12.66 -7.49
C PHE A 10 8.53 11.19 -7.09
N LEU A 11 9.10 10.23 -7.84
CA LEU A 11 9.01 8.78 -7.57
C LEU A 11 10.21 8.22 -6.78
N LEU A 12 11.33 8.94 -6.69
CA LEU A 12 12.60 8.51 -6.07
C LEU A 12 13.12 9.45 -4.98
N ILE A 13 12.27 10.21 -4.26
CA ILE A 13 12.71 11.03 -3.10
C ILE A 13 13.10 10.14 -1.91
N VAL A 14 14.14 9.32 -2.04
CA VAL A 14 15.06 8.99 -0.95
C VAL A 14 16.42 8.65 -1.60
N GLN A 15 17.34 9.60 -1.65
CA GLN A 15 18.79 9.32 -1.75
C GLN A 15 19.50 10.10 -0.63
N SER A 16 20.38 9.46 0.14
CA SER A 16 21.81 9.45 -0.17
C SER A 16 22.61 8.45 0.68
N THR A 17 23.88 8.30 0.27
CA THR A 17 25.10 7.68 0.86
C THR A 17 25.39 6.19 0.67
N PHE A 18 26.58 5.94 0.11
CA PHE A 18 27.25 4.66 -0.12
C PHE A 18 27.56 3.90 1.17
N SER A 19 27.51 2.57 1.13
CA SER A 19 28.68 1.71 1.39
C SER A 19 28.38 0.26 0.97
N GLN A 20 29.39 -0.39 0.40
CA GLN A 20 29.35 -1.76 -0.12
C GLN A 20 29.27 -2.79 1.01
N THR A 21 28.51 -3.87 0.82
CA THR A 21 28.99 -5.24 1.04
C THR A 21 27.99 -6.26 0.49
N ASP A 22 28.40 -6.99 -0.53
CA ASP A 22 27.71 -8.18 -1.03
C ASP A 22 27.71 -9.29 0.04
N LYS A 23 26.53 -9.74 0.45
CA LYS A 23 26.35 -11.11 0.95
C LYS A 23 25.04 -11.70 0.42
N LYS A 24 25.18 -12.61 -0.53
CA LYS A 24 24.15 -13.57 -0.95
C LYS A 24 23.63 -14.33 0.28
N VAL A 25 22.33 -14.27 0.55
CA VAL A 25 21.66 -15.15 1.50
C VAL A 25 20.62 -15.96 0.73
N ASN A 26 20.97 -17.21 0.44
CA ASN A 26 20.03 -18.24 0.02
C ASN A 26 19.32 -18.75 1.27
N ASN A 27 17.99 -18.60 1.36
CA ASN A 27 17.19 -19.34 2.33
C ASN A 27 16.09 -20.12 1.61
N PRO A 28 15.95 -21.44 1.90
CA PRO A 28 14.93 -22.28 1.31
C PRO A 28 13.56 -21.92 1.90
N ILE A 29 12.56 -21.79 1.03
CA ILE A 29 11.17 -21.48 1.39
C ILE A 29 10.57 -22.71 2.06
N SER A 30 10.46 -22.67 3.39
CA SER A 30 9.63 -23.59 4.15
C SER A 30 8.16 -23.22 3.95
N ALA A 31 7.41 -24.09 3.26
CA ALA A 31 5.97 -23.98 3.10
C ALA A 31 5.25 -24.08 4.46
N SER A 32 4.94 -22.91 5.03
CA SER A 32 4.08 -22.78 6.21
C SER A 32 2.62 -23.05 5.80
N LYS A 33 1.93 -23.97 6.49
CA LYS A 33 0.48 -24.18 6.36
C LYS A 33 -0.23 -22.84 6.59
N THR A 34 -0.69 -22.20 5.52
CA THR A 34 -1.42 -20.93 5.60
C THR A 34 -2.75 -21.18 6.31
N GLN A 35 -2.87 -20.70 7.55
CA GLN A 35 -4.15 -20.65 8.24
C GLN A 35 -5.06 -19.72 7.43
N ILE A 36 -6.19 -20.25 6.93
CA ILE A 36 -7.13 -19.47 6.12
C ILE A 36 -7.74 -18.39 7.02
N VAL A 37 -7.40 -17.12 6.76
CA VAL A 37 -8.06 -15.97 7.38
C VAL A 37 -9.26 -15.56 6.53
N SER A 38 -10.36 -15.21 7.20
CA SER A 38 -11.51 -14.61 6.52
C SER A 38 -11.27 -13.11 6.39
N ILE A 39 -10.99 -12.65 5.17
CA ILE A 39 -10.86 -11.23 4.85
C ILE A 39 -12.26 -10.67 4.60
N ASP A 40 -12.70 -9.68 5.37
CA ASP A 40 -13.94 -8.97 5.09
C ASP A 40 -13.78 -8.16 3.80
N PRO A 41 -14.54 -8.47 2.74
CA PRO A 41 -14.34 -7.87 1.44
C PRO A 41 -14.64 -6.37 1.40
N VAL A 42 -15.57 -5.88 2.24
CA VAL A 42 -15.93 -4.46 2.27
C VAL A 42 -14.76 -3.66 2.83
N TYR A 43 -14.25 -4.07 3.98
CA TYR A 43 -13.14 -3.37 4.64
C TYR A 43 -11.82 -3.52 3.88
N PHE A 44 -11.59 -4.67 3.25
CA PHE A 44 -10.43 -4.86 2.39
C PHE A 44 -10.42 -3.87 1.21
N VAL A 45 -11.53 -3.78 0.46
CA VAL A 45 -11.64 -2.83 -0.66
C VAL A 45 -11.48 -1.40 -0.17
N LEU A 46 -12.12 -1.05 0.96
CA LEU A 46 -12.00 0.26 1.61
C LEU A 46 -10.53 0.64 1.91
N GLY A 47 -9.72 -0.31 2.39
CA GLY A 47 -8.30 -0.09 2.66
C GLY A 47 -7.48 0.27 1.42
N THR A 48 -7.89 -0.22 0.25
CA THR A 48 -7.20 0.03 -1.01
C THR A 48 -7.48 1.41 -1.62
N LEU A 49 -8.49 2.15 -1.16
CA LEU A 49 -8.87 3.44 -1.75
C LEU A 49 -7.78 4.51 -1.59
N SER A 50 -7.63 5.42 -2.55
CA SER A 50 -6.45 6.29 -2.58
C SER A 50 -6.39 7.28 -1.43
N ASP A 51 -7.50 7.95 -1.17
CA ASP A 51 -7.65 9.06 -0.23
C ASP A 51 -6.56 10.14 -0.36
N TYR A 52 -5.91 10.23 -1.53
CA TYR A 52 -4.89 11.23 -1.82
C TYR A 52 -5.56 12.61 -1.86
N MET A 53 -5.13 13.50 -0.96
CA MET A 53 -5.75 14.81 -0.72
C MET A 53 -7.22 14.75 -0.27
N GLY A 54 -7.66 13.60 0.25
CA GLY A 54 -9.05 13.35 0.66
C GLY A 54 -9.82 12.49 -0.34
N ARG A 55 -10.82 11.75 0.16
CA ARG A 55 -11.55 10.73 -0.60
C ARG A 55 -12.13 11.25 -1.91
N PHE A 56 -12.73 12.44 -1.90
CA PHE A 56 -13.46 12.99 -3.05
C PHE A 56 -12.69 14.05 -3.84
N TYR A 57 -11.40 14.25 -3.54
CA TYR A 57 -10.58 15.22 -4.28
C TYR A 57 -10.47 14.88 -5.77
N ALA A 58 -10.27 13.59 -6.07
CA ALA A 58 -10.03 13.12 -7.41
C ALA A 58 -11.14 12.22 -7.97
N VAL A 59 -12.11 11.75 -7.18
CA VAL A 59 -13.13 10.78 -7.66
C VAL A 59 -14.49 11.43 -7.82
N LYS A 60 -15.24 11.01 -8.85
CA LYS A 60 -16.67 11.36 -8.97
C LYS A 60 -17.47 10.60 -7.90
N ARG A 61 -17.76 11.28 -6.77
CA ARG A 61 -18.36 10.73 -5.54
C ARG A 61 -19.32 9.56 -5.77
N GLU A 62 -20.38 9.76 -6.54
CA GLU A 62 -21.47 8.75 -6.66
C GLU A 62 -21.18 7.59 -7.62
N LYS A 63 -20.14 7.64 -8.45
CA LYS A 63 -19.98 6.70 -9.58
C LYS A 63 -18.62 6.02 -9.65
N GLN A 64 -17.58 6.71 -9.17
CA GLN A 64 -16.21 6.27 -9.30
C GLN A 64 -15.75 5.63 -8.00
N VAL A 65 -15.29 4.38 -8.09
CA VAL A 65 -14.76 3.63 -6.95
C VAL A 65 -13.41 4.23 -6.58
N ASP A 66 -12.47 4.29 -7.53
CA ASP A 66 -11.19 4.94 -7.33
C ASP A 66 -10.42 5.18 -8.65
N ARG A 67 -9.26 5.79 -8.53
CA ARG A 67 -8.24 5.95 -9.58
C ARG A 67 -6.96 5.23 -9.21
N TYR A 68 -6.29 4.69 -10.22
CA TYR A 68 -5.11 3.88 -10.08
C TYR A 68 -4.02 4.31 -11.06
N TYR A 69 -2.77 4.26 -10.61
CA TYR A 69 -1.59 4.54 -11.43
C TYR A 69 -1.35 3.41 -12.44
N PRO A 70 -0.59 3.67 -13.52
CA PRO A 70 -0.33 2.67 -14.55
C PRO A 70 0.23 1.34 -14.04
N PHE A 71 1.12 1.40 -13.04
CA PHE A 71 1.71 0.20 -12.46
C PHE A 71 0.73 -0.60 -11.59
N GLU A 72 -0.41 -0.03 -11.21
CA GLU A 72 -1.42 -0.65 -10.36
C GLU A 72 -2.41 -1.53 -11.13
N LYS A 73 -2.16 -1.78 -12.42
CA LYS A 73 -2.98 -2.70 -13.23
C LYS A 73 -3.22 -4.08 -12.57
N PRO A 74 -2.23 -4.75 -11.95
CA PRO A 74 -2.49 -6.00 -11.23
C PRO A 74 -3.47 -5.83 -10.06
N LEU A 75 -3.35 -4.73 -9.30
CA LEU A 75 -4.27 -4.39 -8.21
C LEU A 75 -5.70 -4.20 -8.72
N VAL A 76 -5.86 -3.47 -9.83
CA VAL A 76 -7.17 -3.28 -10.46
C VAL A 76 -7.78 -4.62 -10.88
N ASN A 77 -7.01 -5.47 -11.58
CA ASN A 77 -7.49 -6.78 -12.01
C ASN A 77 -7.91 -7.66 -10.83
N TYR A 78 -7.10 -7.67 -9.76
CA TYR A 78 -7.43 -8.39 -8.53
C TYR A 78 -8.72 -7.87 -7.92
N LEU A 79 -8.84 -6.55 -7.72
CA LEU A 79 -10.02 -5.93 -7.13
C LEU A 79 -11.29 -6.17 -7.94
N SER A 80 -11.23 -6.09 -9.27
CA SER A 80 -12.39 -6.35 -10.12
C SER A 80 -12.92 -7.78 -9.96
N LEU A 81 -12.02 -8.77 -9.91
CA LEU A 81 -12.40 -10.17 -9.69
C LEU A 81 -12.87 -10.40 -8.25
N TYR A 82 -12.16 -9.82 -7.27
CA TYR A 82 -12.45 -9.96 -5.85
C TYR A 82 -13.82 -9.37 -5.50
N ILE A 83 -14.12 -8.16 -5.96
CA ILE A 83 -15.43 -7.51 -5.77
C ILE A 83 -16.54 -8.33 -6.43
N LYS A 84 -16.31 -8.85 -7.64
CA LYS A 84 -17.29 -9.70 -8.31
C LYS A 84 -17.56 -10.98 -7.55
N THR A 85 -16.54 -11.62 -7.01
CA THR A 85 -16.64 -12.94 -6.36
C THR A 85 -17.19 -12.83 -4.95
N GLU A 86 -16.68 -11.89 -4.15
CA GLU A 86 -16.97 -11.78 -2.72
C GLU A 86 -18.17 -10.86 -2.41
N LEU A 87 -18.46 -9.90 -3.29
CA LEU A 87 -19.56 -8.95 -3.09
C LEU A 87 -20.69 -9.15 -4.11
N ASN A 88 -20.51 -9.99 -5.13
CA ASN A 88 -21.46 -10.16 -6.23
C ASN A 88 -21.77 -8.84 -6.96
N ILE A 89 -20.79 -7.93 -7.05
CA ILE A 89 -20.94 -6.64 -7.70
C ILE A 89 -20.00 -6.56 -8.90
N THR A 90 -20.51 -6.11 -10.05
CA THR A 90 -19.67 -5.85 -11.22
C THR A 90 -19.12 -4.43 -11.17
N VAL A 91 -17.84 -4.28 -11.48
CA VAL A 91 -17.17 -2.98 -11.64
C VAL A 91 -16.69 -2.82 -13.06
N GLU A 92 -16.83 -1.61 -13.60
CA GLU A 92 -16.26 -1.24 -14.90
C GLU A 92 -14.86 -0.65 -14.68
N THR A 93 -13.89 -1.07 -15.49
CA THR A 93 -12.51 -0.56 -15.45
C THR A 93 -12.15 0.07 -16.78
N ILE A 94 -11.80 1.36 -16.76
CA ILE A 94 -11.45 2.14 -17.94
C ILE A 94 -9.98 2.54 -17.85
N PHE A 95 -9.17 2.10 -18.81
CA PHE A 95 -7.78 2.52 -18.96
C PHE A 95 -7.69 3.74 -19.88
N GLN A 96 -7.14 4.83 -19.37
CA GLN A 96 -6.90 6.06 -20.14
C GLN A 96 -5.67 5.91 -21.05
N LYS A 97 -5.48 6.85 -21.98
CA LYS A 97 -4.27 6.91 -22.83
C LYS A 97 -2.96 6.98 -22.04
N SER A 98 -3.00 7.56 -20.84
CA SER A 98 -1.87 7.63 -19.91
C SER A 98 -1.63 6.32 -19.15
N ASN A 99 -2.38 5.26 -19.46
CA ASN A 99 -2.46 3.98 -18.75
C ASN A 99 -2.95 4.07 -17.29
N HIS A 100 -3.33 5.25 -16.81
CA HIS A 100 -4.06 5.35 -15.55
C HIS A 100 -5.41 4.66 -15.69
N CYS A 101 -5.84 3.98 -14.63
CA CYS A 101 -7.11 3.28 -14.60
C CYS A 101 -8.11 4.01 -13.72
N GLU A 102 -9.35 4.03 -14.17
CA GLU A 102 -10.49 4.47 -13.39
C GLU A 102 -11.45 3.29 -13.21
N MET A 103 -11.89 3.05 -11.98
CA MET A 103 -12.88 2.01 -11.69
C MET A 103 -14.22 2.65 -11.34
N TYR A 104 -15.31 2.12 -11.91
CA TYR A 104 -16.66 2.65 -11.79
C TYR A 104 -17.65 1.58 -11.32
N SER A 105 -18.47 1.93 -10.34
CA SER A 105 -19.63 1.15 -9.88
C SER A 105 -20.38 2.01 -8.86
N GLU A 106 -21.62 2.39 -9.17
CA GLU A 106 -22.44 3.19 -8.26
C GLU A 106 -22.69 2.46 -6.93
N GLU A 107 -22.90 1.15 -6.98
CA GLU A 107 -23.15 0.32 -5.80
C GLU A 107 -21.93 0.27 -4.86
N ILE A 108 -20.73 -0.03 -5.40
CA ILE A 108 -19.51 -0.03 -4.59
C ILE A 108 -19.16 1.37 -4.13
N SER A 109 -19.28 2.38 -4.99
CA SER A 109 -19.01 3.77 -4.61
C SER A 109 -19.87 4.20 -3.43
N LYS A 110 -21.19 3.99 -3.49
CA LYS A 110 -22.07 4.30 -2.35
C LYS A 110 -21.69 3.52 -1.10
N LYS A 111 -21.38 2.22 -1.24
CA LYS A 111 -20.96 1.38 -0.10
C LYS A 111 -19.69 1.91 0.55
N MET A 112 -18.66 2.22 -0.23
CA MET A 112 -17.40 2.78 0.27
C MET A 112 -17.60 4.16 0.89
N ASN A 113 -18.38 5.02 0.24
CA ASN A 113 -18.62 6.39 0.71
C ASN A 113 -19.38 6.44 2.04
N SER A 114 -20.14 5.39 2.37
CA SER A 114 -20.86 5.30 3.67
C SER A 114 -19.93 5.23 4.90
N PHE A 115 -18.63 5.00 4.67
CA PHE A 115 -17.59 5.02 5.70
C PHE A 115 -16.96 6.40 5.92
N TYR A 116 -17.32 7.40 5.11
CA TYR A 116 -16.74 8.74 5.17
C TYR A 116 -17.72 9.76 5.78
N GLY A 117 -17.18 10.70 6.54
CA GLY A 117 -17.90 11.81 7.16
C GLY A 117 -18.14 12.98 6.22
N GLU A 118 -18.71 14.06 6.77
CA GLU A 118 -19.01 15.29 6.02
C GLU A 118 -17.75 16.03 5.56
N LYS A 119 -16.61 15.81 6.22
CA LYS A 119 -15.31 16.40 5.86
C LYS A 119 -14.45 15.44 5.05
N ASP A 120 -15.08 14.44 4.45
CA ASP A 120 -14.44 13.43 3.60
C ASP A 120 -13.36 12.60 4.32
N GLU A 121 -13.48 12.50 5.64
CA GLU A 121 -12.64 11.73 6.54
C GLU A 121 -13.19 10.32 6.74
N LEU A 122 -12.30 9.32 6.81
CA LEU A 122 -12.69 7.95 7.14
C LEU A 122 -13.09 7.87 8.62
N LEU A 123 -14.25 7.29 8.91
CA LEU A 123 -14.84 7.25 10.25
C LEU A 123 -14.44 5.96 11.00
N ASN A 124 -13.60 6.09 12.03
CA ASN A 124 -13.14 4.94 12.84
C ASN A 124 -14.26 4.22 13.58
N ASN A 125 -15.34 4.90 13.95
CA ASN A 125 -16.50 4.30 14.61
C ASN A 125 -17.31 3.35 13.70
N LYS A 126 -16.98 3.26 12.40
CA LYS A 126 -17.52 2.26 11.48
C LYS A 126 -16.76 0.93 11.51
N PHE A 127 -15.80 0.78 12.42
CA PHE A 127 -15.00 -0.43 12.61
C PHE A 127 -15.29 -0.96 14.02
N GLU A 128 -16.12 -2.00 14.08
CA GLU A 128 -16.64 -2.58 15.31
C GLU A 128 -15.77 -3.75 15.81
N THR A 129 -15.08 -4.45 14.91
CA THR A 129 -14.28 -5.63 15.25
C THR A 129 -12.84 -5.55 14.77
N ASN A 130 -11.97 -6.34 15.40
CA ASN A 130 -10.57 -6.44 14.98
C ASN A 130 -10.45 -7.03 13.57
N GLU A 131 -11.33 -7.95 13.17
CA GLU A 131 -11.33 -8.57 11.83
C GLU A 131 -11.59 -7.54 10.74
N GLN A 132 -12.47 -6.57 10.98
CA GLN A 132 -12.72 -5.45 10.06
C GLN A 132 -11.48 -4.57 9.94
N ILE A 133 -10.81 -4.28 11.06
CA ILE A 133 -9.56 -3.52 11.07
C ILE A 133 -8.44 -4.29 10.38
N TYR A 134 -8.30 -5.60 10.62
CA TYR A 134 -7.32 -6.45 9.96
C TYR A 134 -7.53 -6.47 8.44
N SER A 135 -8.78 -6.61 8.00
CA SER A 135 -9.14 -6.62 6.58
C SER A 135 -8.84 -5.28 5.92
N PHE A 136 -9.15 -4.17 6.58
CA PHE A 136 -8.80 -2.83 6.12
C PHE A 136 -7.29 -2.62 6.04
N LEU A 137 -6.55 -2.94 7.10
CA LEU A 137 -5.09 -2.83 7.10
C LEU A 137 -4.45 -3.73 6.03
N ALA A 138 -5.05 -4.89 5.72
CA ALA A 138 -4.59 -5.75 4.63
C ALA A 138 -4.78 -5.08 3.26
N GLY A 139 -5.89 -4.37 3.03
CA GLY A 139 -6.09 -3.55 1.83
C GLY A 139 -5.10 -2.39 1.73
N VAL A 140 -4.86 -1.68 2.85
CA VAL A 140 -3.84 -0.62 2.92
C VAL A 140 -2.46 -1.20 2.63
N TYR A 141 -2.12 -2.33 3.24
CA TYR A 141 -0.85 -3.01 3.04
C TYR A 141 -0.66 -3.50 1.60
N TYR A 142 -1.72 -4.00 0.97
CA TYR A 142 -1.65 -4.44 -0.42
C TYR A 142 -1.20 -3.31 -1.34
N ARG A 143 -1.81 -2.12 -1.20
CA ARG A 143 -1.52 -0.99 -2.09
C ARG A 143 -0.29 -0.16 -1.67
N TYR A 144 -0.07 0.02 -0.37
CA TYR A 144 0.90 0.98 0.18
C TYR A 144 1.97 0.36 1.07
N GLY A 145 1.93 -0.96 1.23
CA GLY A 145 2.74 -1.68 2.18
C GLY A 145 4.00 -2.29 1.59
N GLU A 146 4.94 -2.56 2.48
CA GLU A 146 6.14 -3.31 2.18
C GLU A 146 6.58 -4.16 3.39
N LYS A 147 6.90 -5.44 3.15
CA LYS A 147 7.60 -6.27 4.12
C LYS A 147 9.09 -5.96 4.07
N LEU A 148 9.65 -5.41 5.16
CA LEU A 148 11.07 -5.07 5.23
C LEU A 148 11.90 -6.30 5.58
N ASP A 149 11.49 -7.03 6.63
CA ASP A 149 12.06 -8.33 7.00
C ASP A 149 10.97 -9.30 7.53
N SER A 150 11.36 -10.34 8.29
CA SER A 150 10.42 -11.31 8.84
C SER A 150 9.43 -10.74 9.85
N SER A 151 9.80 -9.66 10.56
CA SER A 151 9.03 -9.08 11.66
C SER A 151 8.63 -7.61 11.43
N ILE A 152 9.33 -6.87 10.56
CA ILE A 152 9.14 -5.44 10.37
C ILE A 152 8.42 -5.17 9.04
N TYR A 153 7.34 -4.41 9.14
CA TYR A 153 6.50 -3.98 8.04
C TYR A 153 6.51 -2.45 7.94
N LYS A 154 6.27 -1.96 6.73
CA LYS A 154 6.16 -0.53 6.41
C LYS A 154 4.83 -0.27 5.71
N ILE A 155 4.15 0.81 6.09
CA ILE A 155 3.07 1.43 5.31
C ILE A 155 3.49 2.86 5.01
N GLN A 156 3.43 3.27 3.74
CA GLN A 156 3.79 4.61 3.32
C GLN A 156 2.64 5.25 2.54
N LEU A 157 2.10 6.34 3.08
CA LEU A 157 0.94 7.05 2.55
C LEU A 157 1.34 8.46 2.13
N THR A 158 1.05 8.81 0.88
CA THR A 158 1.38 10.12 0.32
C THR A 158 0.16 11.04 0.37
N ASN A 159 0.26 12.19 1.04
CA ASN A 159 -0.82 13.19 1.17
C ASN A 159 -2.21 12.59 1.52
N SER A 160 -2.25 11.45 2.20
CA SER A 160 -3.50 10.69 2.41
C SER A 160 -4.05 10.95 3.79
N THR A 161 -5.31 11.39 3.89
CA THR A 161 -5.96 11.70 5.17
C THR A 161 -6.12 10.46 6.06
N LYS A 162 -6.20 9.25 5.46
CA LYS A 162 -6.34 7.98 6.19
C LYS A 162 -5.12 7.56 7.02
N HIS A 163 -4.03 8.33 6.98
CA HIS A 163 -2.84 8.04 7.76
C HIS A 163 -3.12 8.01 9.27
N GLN A 164 -4.02 8.89 9.75
CA GLN A 164 -4.44 8.92 11.15
C GLN A 164 -5.18 7.64 11.54
N ASN A 165 -6.12 7.18 10.69
CA ASN A 165 -6.83 5.92 10.87
C ASN A 165 -5.85 4.74 10.96
N CYS A 166 -4.84 4.69 10.08
CA CYS A 166 -3.83 3.62 10.12
C CYS A 166 -3.07 3.60 11.46
N ASN A 167 -2.67 4.77 11.98
CA ASN A 167 -1.99 4.86 13.27
C ASN A 167 -2.86 4.36 14.43
N GLU A 168 -4.13 4.75 14.46
CA GLU A 168 -5.07 4.34 15.51
C GLU A 168 -5.39 2.85 15.43
N PHE A 169 -5.65 2.33 14.23
CA PHE A 169 -5.94 0.92 14.00
C PHE A 169 -4.77 0.01 14.33
N LEU A 170 -3.54 0.38 13.96
CA LEU A 170 -2.35 -0.39 14.35
C LEU A 170 -2.24 -0.51 15.88
N LYS A 171 -2.50 0.57 16.62
CA LYS A 171 -2.51 0.55 18.09
C LYS A 171 -3.66 -0.29 18.64
N GLN A 172 -4.87 -0.12 18.09
CA GLN A 172 -6.07 -0.82 18.53
C GLN A 172 -5.94 -2.34 18.41
N VAL A 173 -5.31 -2.81 17.33
CA VAL A 173 -5.08 -4.25 17.14
C VAL A 173 -3.84 -4.79 17.85
N GLY A 174 -3.21 -3.98 18.69
CA GLY A 174 -2.15 -4.41 19.61
C GLY A 174 -0.73 -4.33 19.09
N CYS A 175 -0.45 -3.63 17.98
CA CYS A 175 0.93 -3.37 17.54
C CYS A 175 1.61 -2.43 18.56
N LYS A 176 2.56 -2.96 19.33
CA LYS A 176 3.23 -2.21 20.41
C LYS A 176 4.37 -1.33 19.89
N ASN A 177 5.13 -1.84 18.94
CA ASN A 177 6.29 -1.17 18.37
C ASN A 177 5.89 -0.52 17.05
N ILE A 178 5.57 0.79 17.09
CA ILE A 178 5.22 1.59 15.91
C ILE A 178 6.14 2.82 15.89
N LEU A 179 6.94 2.96 14.84
CA LEU A 179 7.69 4.16 14.53
C LEU A 179 6.96 4.92 13.42
N TYR A 180 6.63 6.18 13.70
CA TYR A 180 6.03 7.09 12.75
C TYR A 180 7.05 8.12 12.26
N GLU A 181 7.08 8.34 10.94
CA GLU A 181 7.83 9.41 10.30
C GLU A 181 6.92 10.25 9.42
N TYR A 182 7.12 11.56 9.51
CA TYR A 182 6.50 12.55 8.64
C TYR A 182 7.57 13.24 7.81
N LEU A 183 7.52 13.09 6.50
CA LEU A 183 8.38 13.83 5.58
C LEU A 183 7.61 15.04 5.05
N GLN A 184 8.11 16.24 5.37
CA GLN A 184 7.59 17.52 4.90
C GLN A 184 8.07 17.85 3.47
N ASN A 185 7.99 16.88 2.56
CA ASN A 185 8.20 17.10 1.13
C ASN A 185 6.87 17.42 0.44
N ILE A 186 6.93 17.82 -0.84
CA ILE A 186 5.75 17.94 -1.69
C ILE A 186 5.84 16.79 -2.71
N PRO A 187 5.01 15.74 -2.59
CA PRO A 187 3.90 15.56 -1.67
C PRO A 187 4.38 15.00 -0.31
N ALA A 188 3.67 15.35 0.77
CA ALA A 188 4.06 14.94 2.11
C ALA A 188 3.90 13.43 2.28
N GLN A 189 4.77 12.82 3.10
CA GLN A 189 4.76 11.37 3.33
C GLN A 189 4.49 11.06 4.80
N PHE A 190 3.58 10.11 5.03
CA PHE A 190 3.29 9.52 6.32
C PHE A 190 3.76 8.06 6.29
N ILE A 191 4.80 7.75 7.07
CA ILE A 191 5.45 6.45 7.03
C ILE A 191 5.34 5.80 8.41
N TYR A 192 4.81 4.58 8.45
CA TYR A 192 4.71 3.76 9.65
C TYR A 192 5.57 2.53 9.48
N TYR A 193 6.52 2.33 10.38
CA TYR A 193 7.27 1.09 10.55
C TYR A 193 6.77 0.39 11.80
N PHE A 194 6.49 -0.90 11.72
CA PHE A 194 5.88 -1.60 12.85
C PHE A 194 6.10 -3.11 12.82
N GLU A 195 5.92 -3.72 13.98
CA GLU A 195 5.81 -5.17 14.13
C GLU A 195 4.33 -5.55 14.26
N PRO A 196 3.73 -6.25 13.28
CA PRO A 196 2.34 -6.67 13.38
C PRO A 196 2.20 -7.73 14.48
N THR A 197 1.01 -7.78 15.09
CA THR A 197 0.65 -8.92 15.94
C THR A 197 0.57 -10.21 15.11
N ALA A 198 0.60 -11.36 15.78
CA ALA A 198 0.52 -12.66 15.11
C ALA A 198 -0.76 -12.77 14.25
N ASP A 199 -1.88 -12.19 14.70
CA ASP A 199 -3.14 -12.22 13.95
C ASP A 199 -3.14 -11.27 12.75
N LEU A 200 -2.70 -10.02 12.92
CA LEU A 200 -2.57 -9.09 11.79
C LEU A 200 -1.61 -9.62 10.72
N LYS A 201 -0.52 -10.29 11.14
CA LYS A 201 0.45 -10.88 10.22
C LYS A 201 -0.18 -11.93 9.31
N LYS A 202 -1.16 -12.71 9.78
CA LYS A 202 -1.86 -13.70 8.94
C LYS A 202 -2.60 -13.05 7.77
N TYR A 203 -3.21 -11.88 8.00
CA TYR A 203 -3.88 -11.10 6.94
C TYR A 203 -2.88 -10.54 5.93
N PHE A 204 -1.72 -10.06 6.38
CA PHE A 204 -0.66 -9.62 5.47
C PHE A 204 -0.06 -10.76 4.67
N ASP A 205 0.21 -11.91 5.31
CA ASP A 205 0.74 -13.10 4.64
C ASP A 205 -0.25 -13.62 3.58
N ALA A 206 -1.58 -13.49 3.81
CA ALA A 206 -2.61 -13.90 2.85
C ALA A 206 -2.60 -13.07 1.56
N ILE A 207 -2.31 -11.77 1.63
CA ILE A 207 -2.27 -10.87 0.46
C ILE A 207 -0.86 -10.64 -0.10
N GLU A 208 0.19 -11.09 0.58
CA GLU A 208 1.59 -10.88 0.15
C GLU A 208 1.89 -11.38 -1.27
N PRO A 209 1.37 -12.53 -1.75
CA PRO A 209 1.59 -12.96 -3.14
C PRO A 209 1.16 -11.89 -4.16
N GLU A 210 -0.01 -11.28 -3.96
CA GLU A 210 -0.53 -10.22 -4.83
C GLU A 210 0.28 -8.93 -4.69
N ARG A 211 0.69 -8.58 -3.47
CA ARG A 211 1.55 -7.42 -3.20
C ARG A 211 2.91 -7.55 -3.89
N VAL A 212 3.46 -8.75 -3.98
CA VAL A 212 4.70 -9.04 -4.72
C VAL A 212 4.49 -8.80 -6.23
N ILE A 213 3.35 -9.22 -6.80
CA ILE A 213 3.01 -8.97 -8.20
C ILE A 213 2.89 -7.47 -8.47
N LEU A 214 2.17 -6.74 -7.61
CA LEU A 214 2.02 -5.28 -7.73
C LEU A 214 3.39 -4.57 -7.69
N LYS A 215 4.26 -4.98 -6.77
CA LYS A 215 5.62 -4.42 -6.66
C LYS A 215 6.48 -4.70 -7.89
N LYS A 216 6.37 -5.88 -8.48
CA LYS A 216 7.05 -6.18 -9.75
C LYS A 216 6.55 -5.27 -10.87
N SER A 217 5.24 -5.05 -10.97
CA SER A 217 4.64 -4.14 -11.95
C SER A 217 5.15 -2.70 -11.79
N PHE A 218 5.33 -2.23 -10.55
CA PHE A 218 5.99 -0.95 -10.28
C PHE A 218 7.40 -0.89 -10.87
N TYR A 219 8.21 -1.94 -10.69
CA TYR A 219 9.56 -1.99 -11.24
C TYR A 219 9.59 -1.94 -12.76
N ASP A 220 8.78 -2.79 -13.38
CA ASP A 220 8.68 -2.86 -14.83
C ASP A 220 8.26 -1.50 -15.42
N SER A 221 7.37 -0.77 -14.72
CA SER A 221 6.97 0.58 -15.12
C SER A 221 8.10 1.62 -15.04
N ILE A 222 8.97 1.56 -14.02
CA ILE A 222 10.11 2.48 -13.87
C ILE A 222 11.18 2.22 -14.94
N VAL A 223 11.47 0.95 -15.22
CA VAL A 223 12.42 0.58 -16.29
C VAL A 223 11.91 1.07 -17.65
N GLN A 224 10.60 0.92 -17.92
CA GLN A 224 9.98 1.44 -19.15
C GLN A 224 10.02 2.98 -19.21
N MET A 225 9.66 3.67 -18.14
CA MET A 225 9.65 5.15 -18.09
C MET A 225 11.04 5.77 -18.23
N THR A 226 12.10 5.03 -17.86
CA THR A 226 13.49 5.50 -17.98
C THR A 226 14.12 5.12 -19.32
N GLU A 227 13.38 4.46 -20.22
CA GLU A 227 13.90 3.92 -21.49
C GLU A 227 15.15 3.04 -21.26
N GLY A 228 15.19 2.32 -20.13
CA GLY A 228 16.35 1.51 -19.72
C GLY A 228 17.50 2.27 -19.06
N GLY A 229 17.36 3.59 -18.83
CA GLY A 229 18.35 4.40 -18.11
C GLY A 229 18.52 4.01 -16.63
N ILE A 230 17.54 3.32 -16.04
CA ILE A 230 17.68 2.63 -14.76
C ILE A 230 17.38 1.15 -15.02
N THR A 231 18.34 0.28 -14.71
CA THR A 231 18.13 -1.16 -14.85
C THR A 231 17.31 -1.70 -13.68
N LYS A 232 16.74 -2.90 -13.87
CA LYS A 232 16.07 -3.62 -12.79
C LYS A 232 17.01 -3.89 -11.61
N THR A 233 18.27 -4.19 -11.89
CA THR A 233 19.29 -4.44 -10.86
C THR A 233 19.57 -3.19 -10.04
N ASP A 234 19.68 -2.02 -10.66
CA ASP A 234 19.88 -0.74 -9.95
C ASP A 234 18.72 -0.43 -8.99
N LEU A 235 17.49 -0.71 -9.45
CA LEU A 235 16.28 -0.50 -8.67
C LEU A 235 16.19 -1.49 -7.50
N GLU A 236 16.51 -2.76 -7.73
CA GLU A 236 16.56 -3.79 -6.69
C GLU A 236 17.60 -3.44 -5.62
N MET A 237 18.82 -3.05 -6.01
CA MET A 237 19.87 -2.62 -5.07
C MET A 237 19.43 -1.41 -4.25
N SER A 238 18.86 -0.39 -4.90
CA SER A 238 18.38 0.81 -4.23
C SER A 238 17.29 0.49 -3.19
N LEU A 239 16.37 -0.42 -3.52
CA LEU A 239 15.30 -0.80 -2.61
C LEU A 239 15.75 -1.71 -1.47
N GLN A 240 16.73 -2.59 -1.71
CA GLN A 240 17.34 -3.35 -0.62
C GLN A 240 18.02 -2.42 0.39
N LYS A 241 18.70 -1.38 -0.10
CA LYS A 241 19.26 -0.35 0.77
C LYS A 241 18.16 0.36 1.57
N LEU A 242 17.08 0.81 0.91
CA LEU A 242 15.95 1.47 1.61
C LEU A 242 15.28 0.57 2.66
N LYS A 243 15.19 -0.73 2.39
CA LYS A 243 14.73 -1.70 3.39
C LYS A 243 15.68 -1.78 4.58
N ALA A 244 16.99 -1.90 4.33
CA ALA A 244 18.00 -1.96 5.37
C ALA A 244 17.99 -0.70 6.25
N ASP A 245 17.94 0.47 5.63
CA ASP A 245 17.87 1.77 6.32
C ASP A 245 16.59 1.87 7.19
N GLY A 246 15.45 1.42 6.67
CA GLY A 246 14.18 1.36 7.41
C GLY A 246 14.25 0.41 8.63
N ILE A 247 14.84 -0.77 8.46
CA ILE A 247 15.05 -1.75 9.53
C ILE A 247 15.97 -1.21 10.62
N GLU A 248 17.11 -0.63 10.23
CA GLU A 248 18.08 -0.06 11.17
C GLU A 248 17.43 1.04 11.99
N LYS A 249 16.73 1.95 11.30
CA LYS A 249 16.05 3.08 11.94
C LYS A 249 14.98 2.61 12.93
N PHE A 250 14.14 1.63 12.54
CA PHE A 250 13.16 1.03 13.43
C PHE A 250 13.82 0.41 14.67
N LYS A 251 14.83 -0.44 14.49
CA LYS A 251 15.56 -1.10 15.58
C LYS A 251 16.23 -0.11 16.53
N LYS A 252 16.70 1.04 16.03
CA LYS A 252 17.28 2.11 16.85
C LYS A 252 16.22 2.83 17.69
N ALA A 253 15.01 3.01 17.14
CA ALA A 253 13.90 3.63 17.84
C ALA A 253 13.28 2.72 18.92
N SER A 254 13.14 1.42 18.64
CA SER A 254 12.50 0.45 19.56
C SER A 254 13.37 -0.02 20.72
N LYS A 255 14.66 0.35 20.76
CA LYS A 255 15.58 0.06 21.88
C LYS A 255 15.52 1.09 23.02
N LYS A 256 14.68 2.13 22.88
CA LYS A 256 14.42 3.14 23.91
C LYS A 256 13.12 2.82 24.62
#